data_AF-A0A6G8CXX3-F1
#
_entry.id   AF-A0A6G8CXX3-F1
#
_cell.length_a   1.000
_cell.length_b   1.000
_cell.length_c   1.000
_cell.angle_alpha   90.00
_cell.angle_beta   90.00
_cell.angle_gamma   90.00
#
_symmetry.space_group_name_H-M   'P 1'
#
loop_
_entity.id
_entity.type
_entity.pdbx_description
1 polymer ?
#
loop_
_entity_poly.entity_id
_entity_poly.type
_entity_poly.pdbx_seq_one_letter_code
_entity_poly.pdbx_strand_id
1 'polypeptide(L)'
;MLRKLAVVQLLCIVAVAAVWFLAKTQALLATPPPPHSDLHAHEWGFQLVVFAVFWLPIAMVGATALVGVEYFVLRTYQAWRTQRFKSE
;
A
#
# COMPACT_ATOMS: atom_id res chain seq x y z
N MET A 1 5.65 -16.43 -13.01
CA MET A 1 5.96 -15.00 -13.25
C MET A 1 5.14 -14.07 -12.36
N LEU A 2 3.79 -14.18 -12.32
CA LEU A 2 2.92 -13.35 -11.47
C LEU A 2 3.33 -13.24 -9.99
N ARG A 3 3.73 -14.35 -9.34
CA ARG A 3 4.16 -14.31 -7.93
C ARG A 3 5.36 -13.39 -7.68
N LYS A 4 6.33 -13.34 -8.61
CA LYS A 4 7.50 -12.47 -8.48
C LYS A 4 7.10 -11.00 -8.67
N LEU A 5 6.20 -10.72 -9.61
CA LEU A 5 5.67 -9.38 -9.85
C LEU A 5 4.89 -8.84 -8.64
N ALA A 6 4.02 -9.68 -8.06
CA ALA A 6 3.23 -9.33 -6.87
C ALA A 6 4.11 -9.03 -5.66
N VAL A 7 5.20 -9.79 -5.45
CA VAL A 7 6.17 -9.52 -4.37
C VAL A 7 6.88 -8.18 -4.61
N VAL A 8 7.30 -7.89 -5.85
CA VAL A 8 7.94 -6.61 -6.18
C VAL A 8 6.96 -5.44 -5.98
N GLN A 9 5.71 -5.58 -6.40
CA GLN A 9 4.69 -4.56 -6.15
C GLN A 9 4.43 -4.33 -4.67
N LEU A 10 4.31 -5.41 -3.88
CA LEU A 10 4.16 -5.31 -2.44
C LEU A 10 5.35 -4.54 -1.83
N LEU A 11 6.58 -4.88 -2.22
CA LEU A 11 7.78 -4.19 -1.75
C LEU A 11 7.78 -2.71 -2.15
N CYS A 12 7.41 -2.39 -3.39
CA CYS A 12 7.30 -1.00 -3.84
C CYS A 12 6.25 -0.22 -3.05
N ILE A 13 5.06 -0.81 -2.82
CA ILE A 13 3.98 -0.17 -2.05
C ILE A 13 4.42 0.06 -0.60
N VAL A 14 5.06 -0.92 0.03
CA VAL A 14 5.58 -0.78 1.39
C VAL A 14 6.69 0.27 1.46
N ALA A 15 7.60 0.31 0.48
CA ALA A 15 8.67 1.30 0.44
C ALA A 15 8.11 2.73 0.28
N VAL A 16 7.17 2.93 -0.65
CA VAL A 16 6.51 4.23 -0.85
C VAL A 16 5.73 4.65 0.39
N ALA A 17 4.99 3.72 1.01
CA ALA A 17 4.26 3.98 2.24
C ALA A 17 5.20 4.37 3.40
N ALA A 18 6.34 3.69 3.53
CA ALA A 18 7.34 4.00 4.55
C ALA A 18 8.00 5.38 4.32
N VAL A 19 8.35 5.71 3.08
CA VAL A 19 8.92 7.02 2.74
C VAL A 19 7.92 8.15 3.01
N TRP A 20 6.66 7.96 2.60
CA TRP A 20 5.58 8.91 2.89
C TRP A 20 5.37 9.08 4.39
N PHE A 21 5.32 7.99 5.14
CA PHE A 21 5.19 8.01 6.60
C PHE A 21 6.34 8.78 7.24
N LEU A 22 7.59 8.46 6.90
CA LEU A 22 8.75 9.16 7.44
C LEU A 22 8.68 10.67 7.20
N ALA A 23 8.36 11.10 5.98
CA ALA A 23 8.25 12.52 5.64
C ALA A 23 7.14 13.21 6.44
N LYS A 24 5.96 12.58 6.58
CA LYS A 24 4.82 13.15 7.32
C LYS A 24 5.06 13.18 8.81
N THR A 25 5.65 12.14 9.38
CA THR A 25 5.99 12.06 10.80
C THR A 25 7.07 13.07 11.16
N GLN A 26 8.11 13.22 10.34
CA GLN A 26 9.11 14.26 10.56
C GLN A 26 8.50 15.66 10.54
N ALA A 27 7.63 15.95 9.56
CA ALA A 27 6.95 17.23 9.49
C ALA A 27 6.05 17.49 10.71
N LEU A 28 5.28 16.49 11.16
CA LEU A 28 4.43 16.58 12.34
C LEU A 28 5.25 16.86 13.60
N LEU A 29 6.32 16.10 13.82
CA LEU A 29 7.16 16.20 15.01
C LEU A 29 8.00 17.48 15.03
N ALA A 30 8.29 18.07 13.88
CA ALA A 30 8.97 19.36 13.77
C ALA A 30 8.06 20.54 14.15
N THR A 31 6.74 20.40 14.03
CA THR A 31 5.79 21.43 14.46
C THR A 31 5.56 21.39 15.97
N PRO A 32 5.47 22.53 16.67
CA PRO A 32 5.10 22.56 18.08
C PRO A 32 3.76 21.86 18.30
N PRO A 33 3.61 21.03 19.35
CA PRO A 33 2.34 20.40 19.66
C PRO A 33 1.27 21.47 19.93
N PRO A 34 0.04 21.31 19.42
CA PRO A 34 -1.05 22.24 19.67
C PRO A 34 -1.30 22.44 21.18
N PRO A 35 -1.73 23.65 21.61
CA PRO A 35 -2.18 23.84 22.98
C PRO A 35 -3.36 22.90 23.26
N HIS A 36 -3.25 22.11 24.33
CA HIS A 36 -4.21 21.04 24.73
C HIS A 36 -4.18 19.75 23.90
N SER A 37 -3.15 19.52 23.08
CA SER A 37 -2.95 18.22 22.44
C SER A 37 -2.33 17.20 23.38
N ASP A 38 -2.66 15.93 23.16
CA ASP A 38 -2.05 14.82 23.88
C ASP A 38 -0.59 14.70 23.45
N LEU A 39 0.35 15.02 24.35
CA LEU A 39 1.79 15.06 24.07
C LEU A 39 2.32 13.71 23.56
N HIS A 40 1.67 12.61 23.95
CA HIS A 40 2.01 11.27 23.47
C HIS A 40 1.80 11.10 21.96
N ALA A 41 0.87 11.84 21.34
CA ALA A 41 0.69 11.80 19.90
C ALA A 41 1.89 12.38 19.14
N HIS A 42 2.71 13.19 19.82
CA HIS A 42 3.93 13.82 19.31
C HIS A 42 5.20 13.03 19.62
N GLU A 43 5.07 11.71 19.81
CA GLU A 43 6.21 10.81 19.98
C GLU A 43 6.34 9.85 18.79
N TRP A 44 7.59 9.55 18.42
CA TRP A 44 7.90 8.58 17.37
C TRP A 44 7.26 7.20 17.63
N GLY A 45 7.22 6.76 18.90
CA GLY A 45 6.63 5.48 19.28
C GLY A 45 5.14 5.41 18.93
N PHE A 46 4.38 6.45 19.28
CA PHE A 46 2.96 6.53 18.93
C PHE A 46 2.74 6.55 17.41
N GLN A 47 3.55 7.33 16.68
CA GLN A 47 3.45 7.42 15.22
C GLN A 47 3.75 6.07 14.54
N LEU A 48 4.72 5.30 15.05
CA LEU A 48 5.02 3.94 14.58
C LEU A 48 3.86 2.97 14.82
N VAL A 49 3.21 3.05 15.99
CA VAL A 49 2.03 2.23 16.30
C VAL A 49 0.87 2.60 15.36
N VAL A 50 0.61 3.89 15.15
CA VAL A 50 -0.42 4.35 14.21
C VAL A 50 -0.13 3.87 12.79
N PHE A 51 1.13 3.92 12.36
CA PHE A 51 1.53 3.40 11.06
C PHE A 51 1.28 1.89 10.94
N ALA A 52 1.74 1.12 11.92
CA ALA A 52 1.63 -0.35 11.89
C ALA A 52 0.17 -0.83 12.00
N VAL A 53 -0.66 -0.19 12.82
CA VAL A 53 -2.02 -0.64 13.11
C VAL A 53 -3.06 -0.10 12.13
N PHE A 54 -2.88 1.13 11.63
CA PHE A 54 -3.88 1.75 10.75
C PHE A 54 -3.41 1.85 9.31
N TRP A 55 -2.21 2.38 9.06
CA TRP A 55 -1.76 2.66 7.69
C TRP A 55 -1.30 1.41 6.93
N LEU A 56 -0.53 0.53 7.59
CA LEU A 56 0.04 -0.65 6.96
C LEU A 56 -1.05 -1.63 6.48
N PRO A 57 -2.12 -1.92 7.26
CA PRO A 57 -3.23 -2.74 6.76
C PRO A 57 -3.94 -2.12 5.55
N ILE A 58 -4.16 -0.80 5.56
CA ILE A 58 -4.78 -0.10 4.42
C ILE A 58 -3.91 -0.25 3.16
N ALA A 59 -2.59 -0.06 3.30
CA ALA A 59 -1.65 -0.25 2.19
C ALA A 59 -1.66 -1.70 1.66
N MET A 60 -1.76 -2.69 2.56
CA MET A 60 -1.87 -4.10 2.17
C MET A 60 -3.18 -4.43 1.44
N VAL A 61 -4.30 -3.85 1.86
CA VAL A 61 -5.59 -4.01 1.16
C VAL A 61 -5.49 -3.42 -0.25
N GLY A 62 -4.91 -2.23 -0.39
CA GLY A 62 -4.66 -1.61 -1.70
C GLY A 62 -3.78 -2.48 -2.60
N ALA A 63 -2.69 -3.02 -2.07
CA ALA A 63 -1.82 -3.94 -2.81
C ALA A 63 -2.56 -5.21 -3.26
N THR A 64 -3.38 -5.79 -2.37
CA THR A 64 -4.17 -6.99 -2.68
C THR A 64 -5.21 -6.71 -3.76
N ALA A 65 -5.87 -5.55 -3.70
CA ALA A 65 -6.83 -5.13 -4.72
C ALA A 65 -6.16 -4.97 -6.09
N LEU A 66 -4.98 -4.33 -6.15
CA LEU A 66 -4.17 -4.19 -7.36
C LEU A 66 -3.85 -5.55 -8.00
N VAL A 67 -3.32 -6.49 -7.21
CA VAL A 67 -3.02 -7.85 -7.69
C VAL A 67 -4.29 -8.58 -8.15
N GLY A 68 -5.41 -8.38 -7.45
CA GLY A 68 -6.70 -8.94 -7.83
C GLY A 68 -7.20 -8.43 -9.18
N VAL A 69 -7.08 -7.13 -9.43
CA VAL A 69 -7.43 -6.50 -10.72
C VAL A 69 -6.53 -7.02 -11.84
N GLU A 70 -5.22 -7.09 -11.63
CA GLU A 70 -4.29 -7.62 -12.63
C GLU A 70 -4.61 -9.08 -12.98
N TYR A 71 -4.88 -9.90 -11.98
CA TYR A 71 -5.26 -11.30 -12.20
C TYR A 71 -6.56 -11.40 -13.00
N PHE A 72 -7.56 -10.58 -12.65
CA PHE A 72 -8.84 -10.57 -13.36
C PHE A 72 -8.67 -10.15 -14.83
N VAL A 73 -7.93 -9.07 -15.10
CA VAL A 73 -7.66 -8.57 -16.47
C VAL A 73 -6.89 -9.58 -17.30
N LEU A 74 -5.85 -10.21 -16.74
CA LEU A 74 -5.08 -11.22 -17.44
C LEU A 74 -5.93 -12.46 -17.78
N ARG A 75 -6.78 -12.88 -16.84
CA ARG A 75 -7.67 -14.03 -17.03
C ARG A 75 -8.73 -13.77 -18.10
N THR A 76 -9.37 -12.59 -18.08
CA THR A 76 -10.38 -12.22 -19.08
C THR A 76 -9.77 -12.08 -20.47
N TYR A 77 -8.59 -11.46 -20.56
CA TYR A 77 -7.85 -11.33 -21.81
C TYR A 77 -7.48 -12.70 -22.43
N GLN A 78 -6.99 -13.63 -21.60
CA GLN A 78 -6.66 -14.98 -22.05
C GLN A 78 -7.89 -15.74 -22.55
N ALA A 79 -9.00 -15.66 -21.80
CA ALA A 79 -10.26 -16.31 -22.18
C ALA A 79 -10.78 -15.80 -23.54
N TRP A 80 -10.80 -14.48 -23.72
CA TRP A 80 -11.17 -13.84 -24.99
C TRP A 80 -10.27 -14.29 -26.15
N ARG A 81 -8.95 -14.30 -25.92
CA ARG A 81 -7.96 -14.74 -26.92
C ARG A 81 -8.22 -16.17 -27.39
N THR A 82 -8.48 -17.10 -26.46
CA THR A 82 -8.76 -18.50 -26.81
C THR A 82 -10.07 -18.69 -27.57
N GLN A 83 -11.08 -17.84 -27.36
CA GLN A 83 -12.33 -17.92 -28.13
C GLN A 83 -12.14 -17.48 -29.58
N ARG A 84 -11.35 -16.43 -29.81
CA ARG A 84 -11.06 -15.92 -31.16
C ARG A 84 -10.39 -16.96 -32.08
N PHE A 85 -9.46 -17.75 -31.55
CA PHE A 85 -8.78 -18.79 -32.34
C PHE A 85 -9.62 -20.03 -32.61
N LYS A 86 -10.77 -20.21 -31.93
CA LYS A 86 -11.70 -21.31 -32.21
C LYS A 86 -12.74 -20.96 -33.28
N SER A 87 -12.85 -19.68 -33.63
CA SER A 87 -13.78 -19.18 -34.65
C SER A 87 -13.13 -18.97 -36.03
N GLU A 88 -11.83 -19.23 -36.15
CA GLU A 88 -11.06 -19.29 -37.40
C GLU A 88 -10.81 -20.75 -37.77
#